data_AF-A0A5J5L2U3-F1
#
_entry.id   AF-A0A5J5L2U3-F1
#
_cell.length_a   1.000
_cell.length_b   1.000
_cell.length_c   1.000
_cell.angle_alpha   90.00
_cell.angle_beta   90.00
_cell.angle_gamma   90.00
#
_symmetry.space_group_name_H-M   'P 1'
#
loop_
_entity.id
_entity.type
_entity.pdbx_description
1 polymer ?
#
loop_
_entity_poly.entity_id
_entity_poly.type
_entity_poly.pdbx_seq_one_letter_code
_entity_poly.pdbx_strand_id
1 'polypeptide(L)'
;MNENSEHAGFVHSRSSGAIAVIGVLLLVVSTAIVLTTPPATEYEISLYESYPAPFWGCVIGSLFAGSLLIFGSIGNPDERSWVFGTLLMLATDALLLLMPLIRGYVMYGDADPLTHLGYVQDIVNTGTTGANIYPLAHLLVFATADATGLEAMTLAMLTPVFFSAVYFGGMIYLLFQVTDSRQGFLLGLPFVLLPILGYSHLLFRPFDFSILLIPVVLYLFFKSQRHPTPAIRAMLVLTLLSLLLYHPLTAVFVTGIFLLYYVVQYVPQIKTIYRSPTSSFGLSLAIIVSWYSNFPGVILRFDTIYRVLFGTGNSDAPVQAYAQTATEATPALIDIVWFITFRFGTELVLFFLGGGLFGVALLLSVRKRYGLNTRTTVMGAVMGVFGIVGLLFLLLDLIVTQERPWQVAKIGAVLLLGPLFRIFWSRHKQRSQSIARGAKSAVTVTILVLVVLSTLTLYPSPLSGMTNDQVTAMEVEGSQWLTERETGDRELYHFDIEYRRFHHAEHGVSGELPFWEQFLPPHFNYTTNRYFGQNYDTEKYVMINRKGRIFYQKTYPDYPERWKYTSQDFQRFNRDRTVDRSYDNGDIRIYLANGTRAQGA
;
A
#
# COMPACT_ATOMS: atom_id res chain seq x y z
N MET A 1 -51.20 18.12 -3.02
CA MET A 1 -50.09 17.22 -2.59
C MET A 1 -48.92 17.15 -3.61
N ASN A 2 -48.91 17.90 -4.72
CA ASN A 2 -47.82 17.86 -5.73
C ASN A 2 -46.78 18.99 -5.64
N GLU A 3 -47.09 20.17 -5.08
CA GLU A 3 -46.12 21.29 -5.07
C GLU A 3 -44.94 21.06 -4.11
N ASN A 4 -45.18 20.44 -2.95
CA ASN A 4 -44.10 20.18 -1.98
C ASN A 4 -43.08 19.13 -2.46
N SER A 5 -43.47 18.20 -3.34
CA SER A 5 -42.52 17.23 -3.92
C SER A 5 -41.69 17.82 -5.05
N GLU A 6 -42.27 18.68 -5.89
CA GLU A 6 -41.53 19.36 -6.96
C GLU A 6 -40.55 20.38 -6.39
N HIS A 7 -40.96 21.14 -5.36
CA HIS A 7 -40.10 22.13 -4.73
C HIS A 7 -38.90 21.48 -4.00
N ALA A 8 -39.10 20.33 -3.35
CA ALA A 8 -38.03 19.55 -2.72
C ALA A 8 -37.07 18.93 -3.75
N GLY A 9 -37.57 18.44 -4.88
CA GLY A 9 -36.76 17.94 -5.99
C GLY A 9 -35.87 19.03 -6.62
N PHE A 10 -36.44 20.23 -6.83
CA PHE A 10 -35.73 21.37 -7.41
C PHE A 10 -34.60 21.90 -6.50
N VAL A 11 -34.83 21.99 -5.19
CA VAL A 11 -33.80 22.42 -4.22
C VAL A 11 -32.67 21.39 -4.12
N HIS A 12 -33.01 20.09 -4.12
CA HIS A 12 -32.02 19.02 -4.05
C HIS A 12 -31.12 18.97 -5.31
N SER A 13 -31.69 19.22 -6.50
CA SER A 13 -30.97 19.33 -7.76
C SER A 13 -29.99 20.52 -7.77
N ARG A 14 -30.42 21.70 -7.28
CA ARG A 14 -29.56 22.88 -7.14
C ARG A 14 -28.38 22.66 -6.18
N SER A 15 -28.61 22.00 -5.03
CA SER A 15 -27.52 21.68 -4.10
C SER A 15 -26.51 20.69 -4.68
N SER A 16 -26.97 19.65 -5.39
CA SER A 16 -26.08 18.69 -6.05
C SER A 16 -25.26 19.37 -7.16
N GLY A 17 -25.87 20.27 -7.94
CA GLY A 17 -25.16 21.06 -8.93
C GLY A 17 -24.05 21.92 -8.33
N ALA A 18 -24.32 22.60 -7.22
CA ALA A 18 -23.30 23.41 -6.53
C ALA A 18 -22.14 22.56 -5.99
N ILE A 19 -22.42 21.42 -5.35
CA ILE A 19 -21.37 20.50 -4.85
C ILE A 19 -20.52 19.99 -6.02
N ALA A 20 -21.13 19.64 -7.15
CA ALA A 20 -20.40 19.17 -8.33
C ALA A 20 -19.47 20.25 -8.90
N VAL A 21 -19.95 21.49 -9.03
CA VAL A 21 -19.13 22.61 -9.50
C VAL A 21 -17.96 22.86 -8.54
N ILE A 22 -18.21 22.88 -7.22
CA ILE A 22 -17.15 23.06 -6.22
C ILE A 22 -16.12 21.93 -6.31
N GLY A 23 -16.58 20.67 -6.36
CA GLY A 23 -15.70 19.51 -6.44
C GLY A 23 -14.80 19.54 -7.69
N VAL A 24 -15.37 19.84 -8.86
CA VAL A 24 -14.61 19.97 -10.11
C VAL A 24 -13.64 21.15 -10.03
N LEU A 25 -14.05 22.29 -9.47
CA LEU A 25 -13.16 23.45 -9.30
C LEU A 25 -11.96 23.10 -8.42
N LEU A 26 -12.18 22.37 -7.32
CA LEU A 26 -11.09 21.91 -6.44
C LEU A 26 -10.12 20.99 -7.20
N LEU A 27 -10.62 20.05 -8.00
CA LEU A 27 -9.78 19.18 -8.84
C LEU A 27 -9.01 19.98 -9.91
N VAL A 28 -9.62 20.99 -10.52
CA VAL A 28 -8.97 21.87 -11.49
C VAL A 28 -7.86 22.68 -10.82
N VAL A 29 -8.12 23.25 -9.64
CA VAL A 29 -7.12 24.00 -8.86
C VAL A 29 -5.97 23.08 -8.44
N SER A 30 -6.25 21.87 -7.95
CA SER A 30 -5.19 20.92 -7.59
C SER A 30 -4.33 20.53 -8.80
N THR A 31 -4.96 20.31 -9.96
CA THR A 31 -4.25 20.01 -11.21
C THR A 31 -3.40 21.20 -11.67
N ALA A 32 -3.92 22.42 -11.57
CA ALA A 32 -3.17 23.64 -11.92
C ALA A 32 -1.96 23.85 -11.01
N ILE A 33 -2.08 23.60 -9.71
CA ILE A 33 -0.94 23.62 -8.78
C ILE A 33 0.10 22.59 -9.22
N VAL A 34 -0.32 21.36 -9.51
CA VAL A 34 0.60 20.29 -9.93
C VAL A 34 1.37 20.66 -11.20
N LEU A 35 0.69 21.21 -12.22
CA LEU A 35 1.31 21.61 -13.48
C LEU A 35 2.22 22.84 -13.39
N THR A 36 2.09 23.64 -12.32
CA THR A 36 2.90 24.86 -12.11
C THR A 36 4.03 24.67 -11.11
N THR A 37 4.01 23.58 -10.33
CA THR A 37 5.13 23.18 -9.48
C THR A 37 6.26 22.61 -10.36
N PRO A 38 7.48 23.18 -10.33
CA PRO A 38 8.62 22.67 -11.11
C PRO A 38 8.96 21.23 -10.71
N PRO A 39 9.42 20.35 -11.63
CA PRO A 39 9.84 18.97 -11.34
C PRO A 39 10.91 18.84 -10.24
N ALA A 40 11.05 17.64 -9.66
CA ALA A 40 12.00 17.40 -8.58
C ALA A 40 13.43 17.45 -9.13
N THR A 41 14.28 18.30 -8.55
CA THR A 41 15.68 18.44 -8.93
C THR A 41 16.63 17.63 -8.05
N GLU A 42 16.14 17.16 -6.91
CA GLU A 42 16.88 16.47 -5.85
C GLU A 42 15.91 15.57 -5.08
N TYR A 43 16.44 14.71 -4.21
CA TYR A 43 15.63 13.86 -3.34
C TYR A 43 14.79 14.69 -2.35
N GLU A 44 13.50 14.38 -2.29
CA GLU A 44 12.52 15.00 -1.44
C GLU A 44 12.12 14.04 -0.33
N ILE A 45 12.32 14.42 0.94
CA ILE A 45 12.02 13.55 2.10
C ILE A 45 10.52 13.19 2.21
N SER A 46 9.65 14.05 1.67
CA SER A 46 8.20 13.92 1.75
C SER A 46 7.53 14.61 0.56
N LEU A 47 6.74 13.84 -0.20
CA LEU A 47 5.91 14.41 -1.28
C LEU A 47 4.87 15.41 -0.73
N TYR A 48 4.44 15.25 0.53
CA TYR A 48 3.50 16.18 1.17
C TYR A 48 4.08 17.58 1.38
N GLU A 49 5.41 17.68 1.53
CA GLU A 49 6.11 18.95 1.66
C GLU A 49 6.44 19.58 0.29
N SER A 50 6.48 18.77 -0.77
CA SER A 50 6.74 19.22 -2.14
C SER A 50 5.63 20.08 -2.75
N TYR A 51 4.41 19.98 -2.22
CA TYR A 51 3.25 20.75 -2.67
C TYR A 51 2.68 21.61 -1.55
N PRO A 52 2.18 22.82 -1.85
CA PRO A 52 1.68 23.73 -0.83
C PRO A 52 0.36 23.19 -0.22
N ALA A 53 0.11 23.47 1.06
CA ALA A 53 -1.07 22.98 1.79
C ALA A 53 -2.44 23.14 1.07
N PRO A 54 -2.71 24.23 0.30
CA PRO A 54 -3.93 24.34 -0.49
C PRO A 54 -4.15 23.20 -1.50
N PHE A 55 -3.09 22.60 -2.05
CA PHE A 55 -3.20 21.45 -2.95
C PHE A 55 -3.88 20.27 -2.24
N TRP A 56 -3.36 19.86 -1.07
CA TRP A 56 -3.91 18.76 -0.29
C TRP A 56 -5.34 19.05 0.18
N GLY A 57 -5.62 20.29 0.58
CA GLY A 57 -6.99 20.73 0.90
C GLY A 57 -7.95 20.60 -0.28
N CYS A 58 -7.52 20.93 -1.49
CA CYS A 58 -8.32 20.78 -2.71
C CYS A 58 -8.57 19.32 -3.07
N VAL A 59 -7.56 18.46 -2.97
CA VAL A 59 -7.69 17.01 -3.21
C VAL A 59 -8.68 16.38 -2.23
N ILE A 60 -8.50 16.63 -0.93
CA ILE A 60 -9.41 16.15 0.13
C ILE A 60 -10.83 16.67 -0.10
N GLY A 61 -10.97 17.95 -0.43
CA GLY A 61 -12.25 18.56 -0.72
C GLY A 61 -12.94 17.98 -1.95
N SER A 62 -12.19 17.65 -3.01
CA SER A 62 -12.71 17.01 -4.23
C SER A 62 -13.22 15.60 -3.95
N LEU A 63 -12.44 14.76 -3.27
CA LEU A 63 -12.85 13.41 -2.84
C LEU A 63 -14.10 13.46 -1.95
N PHE A 64 -14.13 14.39 -1.01
CA PHE A 64 -15.27 14.57 -0.12
C PHE A 64 -16.51 15.08 -0.87
N ALA A 65 -16.37 16.04 -1.79
CA ALA A 65 -17.46 16.49 -2.64
C ALA A 65 -18.04 15.35 -3.49
N GLY A 66 -17.19 14.51 -4.09
CA GLY A 66 -17.61 13.31 -4.81
C GLY A 66 -18.41 12.35 -3.93
N SER A 67 -17.95 12.13 -2.70
CA SER A 67 -18.66 11.33 -1.69
C SER A 67 -20.04 11.90 -1.35
N LEU A 68 -20.15 13.23 -1.18
CA LEU A 68 -21.41 13.90 -0.89
C LEU A 68 -22.40 13.81 -2.07
N LEU A 69 -21.93 13.90 -3.31
CA LEU A 69 -22.77 13.70 -4.50
C LEU A 69 -23.36 12.30 -4.56
N ILE A 70 -22.57 11.29 -4.21
CA ILE A 70 -23.02 9.90 -4.12
C ILE A 70 -24.08 9.74 -3.02
N PHE A 71 -23.84 10.30 -1.83
CA PHE A 71 -24.82 10.25 -0.75
C PHE A 71 -26.11 11.02 -1.07
N GLY A 72 -26.02 12.12 -1.79
CA GLY A 72 -27.18 12.89 -2.27
C GLY A 72 -28.14 12.07 -3.14
N SER A 73 -27.62 11.10 -3.89
CA SER A 73 -28.42 10.20 -4.72
C SER A 73 -29.17 9.08 -3.96
N ILE A 74 -28.94 8.89 -2.66
CA ILE A 74 -29.52 7.76 -1.90
C ILE A 74 -31.05 7.82 -1.84
N GLY A 75 -31.59 9.04 -1.71
CA GLY A 75 -33.02 9.28 -1.48
C GLY A 75 -33.89 9.30 -2.74
N ASN A 76 -33.28 9.46 -3.92
CA ASN A 76 -33.98 9.66 -5.18
C ASN A 76 -33.47 8.67 -6.25
N PRO A 77 -34.31 7.72 -6.72
CA PRO A 77 -33.93 6.76 -7.76
C PRO A 77 -33.49 7.41 -9.09
N ASP A 78 -34.12 8.52 -9.46
CA ASP A 78 -33.86 9.22 -10.73
C ASP A 78 -32.62 10.12 -10.67
N GLU A 79 -32.16 10.44 -9.46
CA GLU A 79 -30.95 11.24 -9.25
C GLU A 79 -29.69 10.45 -9.64
N ARG A 80 -28.94 11.01 -10.59
CA ARG A 80 -27.72 10.41 -11.15
C ARG A 80 -26.45 11.13 -10.72
N SER A 81 -26.52 12.07 -9.78
CA SER A 81 -25.34 12.75 -9.20
C SER A 81 -24.25 11.78 -8.72
N TRP A 82 -24.61 10.57 -8.30
CA TRP A 82 -23.65 9.54 -7.90
C TRP A 82 -22.69 9.13 -9.02
N VAL A 83 -23.10 9.18 -10.29
CA VAL A 83 -22.20 8.89 -11.42
C VAL A 83 -21.11 9.95 -11.50
N PHE A 84 -21.50 11.23 -11.42
CA PHE A 84 -20.57 12.35 -11.38
C PHE A 84 -19.66 12.29 -10.15
N GLY A 85 -20.22 11.97 -8.98
CA GLY A 85 -19.45 11.78 -7.76
C GLY A 85 -18.42 10.67 -7.87
N THR A 86 -18.77 9.53 -8.48
CA THR A 86 -17.84 8.43 -8.76
C THR A 86 -16.73 8.86 -9.71
N LEU A 87 -17.06 9.52 -10.82
CA LEU A 87 -16.07 10.02 -11.77
C LEU A 87 -15.13 11.06 -11.15
N LEU A 88 -15.67 11.95 -10.31
CA LEU A 88 -14.87 12.96 -9.62
C LEU A 88 -13.88 12.32 -8.63
N MET A 89 -14.31 11.32 -7.86
CA MET A 89 -13.42 10.57 -6.96
C MET A 89 -12.33 9.86 -7.76
N LEU A 90 -12.70 9.06 -8.76
CA LEU A 90 -11.74 8.34 -9.60
C LEU A 90 -10.74 9.25 -10.32
N ALA A 91 -11.18 10.43 -10.79
CA ALA A 91 -10.29 11.42 -11.40
C ALA A 91 -9.32 12.04 -10.38
N THR A 92 -9.79 12.25 -9.15
CA THR A 92 -8.94 12.76 -8.05
C THR A 92 -7.93 11.69 -7.60
N ASP A 93 -8.35 10.42 -7.51
CA ASP A 93 -7.46 9.30 -7.23
C ASP A 93 -6.44 9.11 -8.36
N ALA A 94 -6.84 9.26 -9.63
CA ALA A 94 -5.91 9.20 -10.75
C ALA A 94 -4.83 10.30 -10.66
N LEU A 95 -5.21 11.53 -10.28
CA LEU A 95 -4.25 12.60 -10.01
C LEU A 95 -3.24 12.18 -8.94
N LEU A 96 -3.73 11.66 -7.79
CA LEU A 96 -2.88 11.17 -6.71
C LEU A 96 -1.93 10.06 -7.17
N LEU A 97 -2.45 9.01 -7.80
CA LEU A 97 -1.64 7.86 -8.19
C LEU A 97 -0.60 8.19 -9.27
N LEU A 98 -0.85 9.21 -10.10
CA LEU A 98 0.10 9.70 -11.10
C LEU A 98 1.10 10.71 -10.54
N MET A 99 0.99 11.14 -9.28
CA MET A 99 1.88 12.16 -8.71
C MET A 99 3.37 11.84 -8.84
N PRO A 100 3.89 10.62 -8.57
CA PRO A 100 5.30 10.31 -8.75
C PRO A 100 5.79 10.62 -10.18
N LEU A 101 4.99 10.25 -11.18
CA LEU A 101 5.29 10.49 -12.59
C LEU A 101 5.21 11.99 -12.93
N ILE A 102 4.16 12.69 -12.49
CA ILE A 102 3.98 14.12 -12.78
C ILE A 102 5.06 14.96 -12.08
N ARG A 103 5.51 14.54 -10.89
CA ARG A 103 6.60 15.17 -10.13
C ARG A 103 7.95 15.07 -10.86
N GLY A 104 8.08 14.12 -11.79
CA GLY A 104 9.30 13.87 -12.56
C GLY A 104 10.26 12.89 -11.88
N TYR A 105 9.76 12.00 -11.03
CA TYR A 105 10.60 10.94 -10.47
C TYR A 105 11.01 9.96 -11.57
N VAL A 106 12.24 9.44 -11.48
CA VAL A 106 12.75 8.42 -12.41
C VAL A 106 12.09 7.08 -12.13
N MET A 107 11.95 6.76 -10.85
CA MET A 107 11.26 5.58 -10.37
C MET A 107 10.66 5.87 -8.97
N TYR A 108 9.61 5.14 -8.62
CA TYR A 108 9.01 5.18 -7.28
C TYR A 108 9.09 3.82 -6.62
N GLY A 109 9.82 3.76 -5.51
CA GLY A 109 10.23 2.52 -4.83
C GLY A 109 11.73 2.32 -4.90
N ASP A 110 12.47 2.74 -3.87
CA ASP A 110 13.94 2.67 -3.77
C ASP A 110 14.48 1.32 -3.25
N ALA A 111 13.59 0.36 -2.99
CA ALA A 111 13.92 -0.97 -2.44
C ALA A 111 13.54 -2.11 -3.40
N ASP A 112 12.61 -2.99 -2.98
CA ASP A 112 12.17 -4.17 -3.74
C ASP A 112 11.77 -3.88 -5.21
N PRO A 113 11.08 -2.76 -5.55
CA PRO A 113 10.73 -2.45 -6.93
C PRO A 113 11.92 -2.41 -7.91
N LEU A 114 13.09 -1.93 -7.48
CA LEU A 114 14.30 -1.95 -8.30
C LEU A 114 14.83 -3.37 -8.54
N THR A 115 14.70 -4.28 -7.57
CA THR A 115 15.03 -5.70 -7.79
C THR A 115 14.03 -6.39 -8.73
N HIS A 116 12.76 -6.01 -8.69
CA HIS A 116 11.77 -6.48 -9.67
C HIS A 116 12.09 -5.99 -11.09
N LEU A 117 12.61 -4.78 -11.24
CA LEU A 117 13.18 -4.33 -12.52
C LEU A 117 14.39 -5.18 -12.94
N GLY A 118 15.24 -5.61 -12.00
CA GLY A 118 16.31 -6.53 -12.32
C GLY A 118 15.84 -7.87 -12.90
N TYR A 119 14.71 -8.41 -12.45
CA TYR A 119 14.13 -9.59 -13.10
C TYR A 119 13.62 -9.30 -14.52
N VAL A 120 13.17 -8.07 -14.80
CA VAL A 120 12.86 -7.64 -16.16
C VAL A 120 14.13 -7.61 -17.00
N GLN A 121 15.23 -7.07 -16.45
CA GLN A 121 16.53 -7.03 -17.13
C GLN A 121 17.11 -8.43 -17.39
N ASP A 122 16.95 -9.38 -16.46
CA ASP A 122 17.32 -10.78 -16.68
C ASP A 122 16.54 -11.41 -17.85
N ILE A 123 15.25 -11.08 -18.00
CA ILE A 123 14.42 -11.56 -19.12
C ILE A 123 14.92 -10.94 -20.43
N VAL A 124 15.24 -9.64 -20.45
CA VAL A 124 15.84 -8.97 -21.61
C VAL A 124 17.15 -9.65 -22.02
N ASN A 125 18.02 -9.93 -21.05
CA ASN A 125 19.35 -10.48 -21.29
C ASN A 125 19.34 -11.96 -21.69
N THR A 126 18.43 -12.77 -21.13
CA THR A 126 18.45 -14.23 -21.28
C THR A 126 17.32 -14.79 -22.13
N GLY A 127 16.26 -14.03 -22.38
CA GLY A 127 15.03 -14.50 -23.02
C GLY A 127 14.20 -15.49 -22.18
N THR A 128 14.53 -15.67 -20.89
CA THR A 128 13.85 -16.62 -19.99
C THR A 128 13.52 -16.00 -18.65
N THR A 129 12.55 -16.57 -17.92
CA THR A 129 12.23 -16.14 -16.55
C THR A 129 13.08 -16.83 -15.49
N GLY A 130 13.93 -17.80 -15.85
CA GLY A 130 14.77 -18.56 -14.90
C GLY A 130 13.99 -19.10 -13.68
N ALA A 131 14.59 -18.93 -12.49
CA ALA A 131 14.02 -19.35 -11.21
C ALA A 131 13.02 -18.33 -10.59
N ASN A 132 12.52 -17.39 -11.40
CA ASN A 132 11.61 -16.35 -10.94
C ASN A 132 10.26 -16.94 -10.51
N ILE A 133 9.95 -16.82 -9.22
CA ILE A 133 8.72 -17.37 -8.65
C ILE A 133 7.50 -16.46 -8.82
N TYR A 134 7.69 -15.26 -9.39
CA TYR A 134 6.66 -14.24 -9.66
C TYR A 134 6.69 -13.76 -11.13
N PRO A 135 6.71 -14.66 -12.13
CA PRO A 135 7.10 -14.28 -13.50
C PRO A 135 6.14 -13.29 -14.16
N LEU A 136 4.87 -13.25 -13.75
CA LEU A 136 3.83 -12.53 -14.49
C LEU A 136 3.99 -10.99 -14.44
N ALA A 137 4.44 -10.44 -13.30
CA ALA A 137 4.69 -9.00 -13.17
C ALA A 137 5.84 -8.55 -14.08
N HIS A 138 6.93 -9.32 -14.09
CA HIS A 138 8.12 -9.00 -14.86
C HIS A 138 7.89 -9.20 -16.36
N LEU A 139 7.20 -10.28 -16.76
CA LEU A 139 6.79 -10.50 -18.15
C LEU A 139 5.85 -9.41 -18.65
N LEU A 140 4.94 -8.91 -17.82
CA LEU A 140 4.05 -7.81 -18.20
C LEU A 140 4.84 -6.54 -18.51
N VAL A 141 5.77 -6.14 -17.63
CA VAL A 141 6.60 -4.95 -17.86
C VAL A 141 7.54 -5.15 -19.05
N PHE A 142 8.19 -6.31 -19.17
CA PHE A 142 9.03 -6.65 -20.32
C PHE A 142 8.24 -6.56 -21.65
N ALA A 143 7.12 -7.26 -21.76
CA ALA A 143 6.34 -7.32 -22.99
C ALA A 143 5.74 -5.96 -23.37
N THR A 144 5.38 -5.14 -22.38
CA THR A 144 4.88 -3.77 -22.63
C THR A 144 6.01 -2.83 -23.02
N ALA A 145 7.19 -2.95 -22.42
CA ALA A 145 8.39 -2.19 -22.82
C ALA A 145 8.77 -2.50 -24.25
N ASP A 146 8.88 -3.79 -24.60
CA ASP A 146 9.20 -4.26 -25.95
C ASP A 146 8.17 -3.79 -26.99
N ALA A 147 6.88 -3.86 -26.66
CA ALA A 147 5.81 -3.46 -27.58
C ALA A 147 5.67 -1.94 -27.78
N THR A 148 6.03 -1.13 -26.78
CA THR A 148 5.79 0.33 -26.80
C THR A 148 7.06 1.16 -26.99
N GLY A 149 8.23 0.59 -26.75
CA GLY A 149 9.51 1.30 -26.67
C GLY A 149 9.66 2.20 -25.43
N LEU A 150 8.73 2.12 -24.46
CA LEU A 150 8.84 2.86 -23.21
C LEU A 150 9.87 2.21 -22.27
N GLU A 151 10.54 3.05 -21.48
CA GLU A 151 11.51 2.60 -20.49
C GLU A 151 10.84 1.75 -19.39
N ALA A 152 11.52 0.68 -18.95
CA ALA A 152 11.02 -0.22 -17.92
C ALA A 152 10.72 0.49 -16.59
N MET A 153 11.54 1.47 -16.17
CA MET A 153 11.29 2.27 -14.95
C MET A 153 10.00 3.09 -15.06
N THR A 154 9.75 3.71 -16.21
CA THR A 154 8.50 4.44 -16.47
C THR A 154 7.29 3.50 -16.42
N LEU A 155 7.40 2.32 -17.06
CA LEU A 155 6.33 1.31 -17.03
C LEU A 155 6.11 0.72 -15.64
N ALA A 156 7.16 0.59 -14.83
CA ALA A 156 7.06 0.15 -13.45
C ALA A 156 6.26 1.15 -12.58
N MET A 157 6.32 2.46 -12.85
CA MET A 157 5.44 3.44 -12.19
C MET A 157 4.01 3.45 -12.75
N LEU A 158 3.83 3.22 -14.06
CA LEU A 158 2.50 3.22 -14.69
C LEU A 158 1.68 1.96 -14.37
N THR A 159 2.32 0.81 -14.27
CA THR A 159 1.63 -0.48 -14.08
C THR A 159 0.78 -0.52 -12.79
N PRO A 160 1.26 -0.08 -11.61
CA PRO A 160 0.45 0.05 -10.40
C PRO A 160 -0.81 0.92 -10.56
N VAL A 161 -0.75 1.97 -11.39
CA VAL A 161 -1.90 2.84 -11.69
C VAL A 161 -2.97 2.07 -12.46
N PHE A 162 -2.57 1.27 -13.46
CA PHE A 162 -3.50 0.38 -14.18
C PHE A 162 -4.13 -0.67 -13.25
N PHE A 163 -3.34 -1.30 -12.39
CA PHE A 163 -3.86 -2.25 -11.40
C PHE A 163 -4.79 -1.58 -10.38
N SER A 164 -4.54 -0.32 -10.03
CA SER A 164 -5.43 0.46 -9.18
C SER A 164 -6.76 0.75 -9.86
N ALA A 165 -6.76 1.07 -11.17
CA ALA A 165 -8.00 1.19 -11.94
C ALA A 165 -8.79 -0.12 -11.98
N VAL A 166 -8.11 -1.25 -12.18
CA VAL A 166 -8.70 -2.60 -12.11
C VAL A 166 -9.25 -2.89 -10.72
N TYR A 167 -8.53 -2.50 -9.67
CA TYR A 167 -8.97 -2.61 -8.28
C TYR A 167 -10.26 -1.83 -8.04
N PHE A 168 -10.31 -0.53 -8.37
CA PHE A 168 -11.52 0.28 -8.16
C PHE A 168 -12.71 -0.23 -8.96
N GLY A 169 -12.51 -0.60 -10.23
CA GLY A 169 -13.55 -1.24 -11.05
C GLY A 169 -14.04 -2.55 -10.42
N GLY A 170 -13.12 -3.42 -10.01
CA GLY A 170 -13.41 -4.67 -9.32
C GLY A 170 -14.17 -4.46 -8.01
N MET A 171 -13.79 -3.45 -7.23
CA MET A 171 -14.46 -3.07 -5.98
C MET A 171 -15.89 -2.59 -6.21
N ILE A 172 -16.15 -1.75 -7.22
CA ILE A 172 -17.51 -1.33 -7.60
C ILE A 172 -18.37 -2.55 -7.96
N TYR A 173 -17.86 -3.43 -8.84
CA TYR A 173 -18.57 -4.63 -9.26
C TYR A 173 -18.79 -5.63 -8.11
N LEU A 174 -17.82 -5.76 -7.21
CA LEU A 174 -17.94 -6.59 -6.01
C LEU A 174 -18.95 -6.02 -5.02
N LEU A 175 -18.99 -4.69 -4.83
CA LEU A 175 -19.97 -4.03 -3.98
C LEU A 175 -21.41 -4.26 -4.49
N PHE A 176 -21.60 -4.26 -5.82
CA PHE A 176 -22.88 -4.68 -6.43
C PHE A 176 -23.26 -6.12 -6.09
N GLN A 177 -22.28 -7.02 -5.94
CA GLN A 177 -22.55 -8.38 -5.50
C GLN A 177 -22.83 -8.46 -4.01
N VAL A 178 -22.18 -7.67 -3.16
CA VAL A 178 -22.33 -7.74 -1.69
C VAL A 178 -23.62 -7.06 -1.20
N THR A 179 -24.09 -6.03 -1.89
CA THR A 179 -25.25 -5.23 -1.49
C THR A 179 -26.57 -5.72 -2.10
N ASP A 180 -27.67 -5.58 -1.34
CA ASP A 180 -29.01 -6.05 -1.74
C ASP A 180 -29.90 -4.92 -2.26
N SER A 181 -29.40 -3.68 -2.31
CA SER A 181 -30.21 -2.51 -2.63
C SER A 181 -29.35 -1.35 -3.12
N ARG A 182 -29.96 -0.47 -3.94
CA ARG A 182 -29.35 0.78 -4.37
C ARG A 182 -28.85 1.65 -3.21
N GLN A 183 -29.61 1.72 -2.12
CA GLN A 183 -29.21 2.50 -0.93
C GLN A 183 -27.95 1.94 -0.27
N GLY A 184 -27.86 0.61 -0.10
CA GLY A 184 -26.66 -0.03 0.45
C GLY A 184 -25.45 0.13 -0.46
N PHE A 185 -25.66 0.03 -1.78
CA PHE A 185 -24.63 0.29 -2.78
C PHE A 185 -24.11 1.73 -2.69
N LEU A 186 -24.99 2.74 -2.74
CA LEU A 186 -24.59 4.15 -2.65
C LEU A 186 -23.99 4.53 -1.30
N LEU A 187 -24.41 3.92 -0.19
CA LEU A 187 -23.76 4.11 1.11
C LEU A 187 -22.35 3.52 1.13
N GLY A 188 -22.12 2.41 0.41
CA GLY A 188 -20.81 1.75 0.34
C GLY A 188 -19.86 2.35 -0.69
N LEU A 189 -20.39 2.95 -1.75
CA LEU A 189 -19.63 3.33 -2.93
C LEU A 189 -18.46 4.29 -2.64
N PRO A 190 -18.61 5.34 -1.82
CA PRO A 190 -17.47 6.22 -1.52
C PRO A 190 -16.36 5.48 -0.77
N PHE A 191 -16.68 4.56 0.14
CA PHE A 191 -15.68 3.83 0.93
C PHE A 191 -14.81 2.91 0.09
N VAL A 192 -15.38 2.29 -0.96
CA VAL A 192 -14.65 1.37 -1.85
C VAL A 192 -13.86 2.09 -2.95
N LEU A 193 -14.09 3.40 -3.10
CA LEU A 193 -13.37 4.26 -4.05
C LEU A 193 -12.14 4.92 -3.42
N LEU A 194 -11.93 4.83 -2.10
CA LEU A 194 -10.73 5.37 -1.48
C LEU A 194 -9.52 4.44 -1.68
N PRO A 195 -8.29 4.98 -1.87
CA PRO A 195 -7.06 4.21 -2.01
C PRO A 195 -6.58 3.65 -0.64
N ILE A 196 -7.45 2.92 0.06
CA ILE A 196 -7.23 2.41 1.42
C ILE A 196 -6.10 1.39 1.54
N LEU A 197 -5.60 0.86 0.43
CA LEU A 197 -4.41 0.00 0.43
C LEU A 197 -3.09 0.80 0.48
N GLY A 198 -3.17 2.14 0.43
CA GLY A 198 -2.04 3.04 0.57
C GLY A 198 -0.99 2.79 -0.52
N TYR A 199 0.27 2.69 -0.10
CA TYR A 199 1.41 2.59 -0.99
C TYR A 199 1.39 1.35 -1.92
N SER A 200 0.57 0.32 -1.66
CA SER A 200 0.34 -0.78 -2.63
C SER A 200 -0.26 -0.31 -3.95
N HIS A 201 -0.88 0.86 -4.01
CA HIS A 201 -1.34 1.47 -5.26
C HIS A 201 -0.21 2.10 -6.08
N LEU A 202 0.99 2.24 -5.51
CA LEU A 202 2.09 3.02 -6.08
C LEU A 202 3.30 2.16 -6.49
N LEU A 203 3.51 1.01 -5.85
CA LEU A 203 4.76 0.25 -6.02
C LEU A 203 4.66 -0.88 -7.05
N PHE A 204 5.72 -1.02 -7.85
CA PHE A 204 5.93 -2.19 -8.71
C PHE A 204 6.39 -3.40 -7.88
N ARG A 205 5.43 -4.07 -7.22
CA ARG A 205 5.67 -5.34 -6.52
C ARG A 205 4.65 -6.38 -6.95
N PRO A 206 5.06 -7.62 -7.29
CA PRO A 206 4.15 -8.68 -7.66
C PRO A 206 3.08 -8.97 -6.59
N PHE A 207 3.44 -8.83 -5.31
CA PHE A 207 2.47 -8.91 -4.21
C PHE A 207 1.36 -7.86 -4.34
N ASP A 208 1.70 -6.59 -4.57
CA ASP A 208 0.71 -5.51 -4.64
C ASP A 208 -0.25 -5.73 -5.80
N PHE A 209 0.25 -6.15 -6.96
CA PHE A 209 -0.58 -6.48 -8.13
C PHE A 209 -1.56 -7.60 -7.84
N SER A 210 -1.12 -8.65 -7.13
CA SER A 210 -2.03 -9.72 -6.72
C SER A 210 -3.10 -9.26 -5.74
N ILE A 211 -2.77 -8.40 -4.76
CA ILE A 211 -3.76 -7.87 -3.82
C ILE A 211 -4.78 -6.97 -4.53
N LEU A 212 -4.31 -6.10 -5.44
CA LEU A 212 -5.17 -5.24 -6.25
C LEU A 212 -6.13 -6.03 -7.15
N LEU A 213 -5.81 -7.30 -7.46
CA LEU A 213 -6.65 -8.20 -8.25
C LEU A 213 -7.71 -8.95 -7.40
N ILE A 214 -7.60 -8.98 -6.06
CA ILE A 214 -8.55 -9.67 -5.17
C ILE A 214 -10.01 -9.28 -5.45
N PRO A 215 -10.38 -7.99 -5.59
CA PRO A 215 -11.77 -7.62 -5.81
C PRO A 215 -12.37 -8.22 -7.09
N VAL A 216 -11.57 -8.31 -8.16
CA VAL A 216 -11.99 -8.95 -9.42
C VAL A 216 -12.22 -10.44 -9.23
N VAL A 217 -11.33 -11.12 -8.52
CA VAL A 217 -11.43 -12.56 -8.22
C VAL A 217 -12.66 -12.85 -7.37
N LEU A 218 -12.91 -12.05 -6.33
CA LEU A 218 -14.11 -12.18 -5.50
C LEU A 218 -15.39 -11.84 -6.27
N TYR A 219 -15.36 -10.83 -7.16
CA TYR A 219 -16.47 -10.53 -8.05
C TYR A 219 -16.80 -11.73 -8.95
N LEU A 220 -15.80 -12.28 -9.65
CA LEU A 220 -15.97 -13.45 -10.51
C LEU A 220 -16.43 -14.67 -9.72
N PHE A 221 -15.93 -14.84 -8.49
CA PHE A 221 -16.40 -15.87 -7.58
C PHE A 221 -17.89 -15.71 -7.29
N PHE A 222 -18.35 -14.58 -6.73
CA PHE A 222 -19.77 -14.37 -6.44
C PHE A 222 -20.64 -14.45 -7.70
N LYS A 223 -20.15 -13.92 -8.83
CA LYS A 223 -20.83 -14.01 -10.13
C LYS A 223 -20.97 -15.45 -10.59
N SER A 224 -19.95 -16.30 -10.41
CA SER A 224 -19.98 -17.73 -10.75
C SER A 224 -20.94 -18.52 -9.87
N GLN A 225 -21.13 -18.10 -8.62
CA GLN A 225 -22.11 -18.70 -7.71
C GLN A 225 -23.55 -18.36 -8.13
N ARG A 226 -23.77 -17.14 -8.61
CA ARG A 226 -25.08 -16.66 -9.07
C ARG A 226 -25.43 -17.12 -10.48
N HIS A 227 -24.45 -17.09 -11.39
CA HIS A 227 -24.59 -17.38 -12.82
C HIS A 227 -23.43 -18.30 -13.26
N PRO A 228 -23.54 -19.62 -13.03
CA PRO A 228 -22.45 -20.59 -13.22
C PRO A 228 -22.19 -20.94 -14.70
N THR A 229 -21.96 -19.94 -15.55
CA THR A 229 -21.61 -20.17 -16.94
C THR A 229 -20.15 -20.63 -17.08
N PRO A 230 -19.80 -21.47 -18.07
CA PRO A 230 -18.42 -21.87 -18.33
C PRO A 230 -17.48 -20.69 -18.52
N ALA A 231 -17.92 -19.63 -19.21
CA ALA A 231 -17.12 -18.43 -19.44
C ALA A 231 -16.73 -17.72 -18.13
N ILE A 232 -17.67 -17.52 -17.21
CA ILE A 232 -17.38 -16.88 -15.91
C ILE A 232 -16.44 -17.76 -15.07
N ARG A 233 -16.63 -19.08 -15.10
CA ARG A 233 -15.76 -20.03 -14.37
C ARG A 233 -14.36 -20.11 -14.97
N ALA A 234 -14.24 -20.08 -16.30
CA ALA A 234 -12.95 -20.01 -16.98
C ALA A 234 -12.20 -18.73 -16.60
N MET A 235 -12.87 -17.58 -16.61
CA MET A 235 -12.28 -16.33 -16.14
C MET A 235 -11.86 -16.40 -14.66
N LEU A 236 -12.66 -17.00 -13.79
CA LEU A 236 -12.27 -17.22 -12.40
C LEU A 236 -11.00 -18.06 -12.29
N VAL A 237 -10.92 -19.19 -13.00
CA VAL A 237 -9.72 -20.06 -13.02
C VAL A 237 -8.50 -19.28 -13.53
N LEU A 238 -8.63 -18.55 -14.64
CA LEU A 238 -7.55 -17.73 -15.20
C LEU A 238 -7.06 -16.70 -14.17
N THR A 239 -7.96 -15.99 -13.50
CA THR A 239 -7.55 -15.02 -12.47
C THR A 239 -6.92 -15.67 -11.24
N LEU A 240 -7.32 -16.89 -10.85
CA LEU A 240 -6.66 -17.64 -9.77
C LEU A 240 -5.24 -18.08 -10.16
N LEU A 241 -5.04 -18.50 -11.42
CA LEU A 241 -3.70 -18.78 -11.96
C LEU A 241 -2.86 -17.51 -12.01
N SER A 242 -3.43 -16.38 -12.46
CA SER A 242 -2.74 -15.09 -12.44
C SER A 242 -2.33 -14.69 -11.02
N LEU A 243 -3.22 -14.81 -10.03
CA LEU A 243 -2.88 -14.52 -8.63
C LEU A 243 -1.69 -15.34 -8.14
N LEU A 244 -1.66 -16.63 -8.46
CA LEU A 244 -0.56 -17.52 -8.10
C LEU A 244 0.76 -17.06 -8.73
N LEU A 245 0.75 -16.72 -10.02
CA LEU A 245 1.93 -16.31 -10.78
C LEU A 245 2.38 -14.86 -10.49
N TYR A 246 1.50 -14.02 -9.94
CA TYR A 246 1.87 -12.74 -9.37
C TYR A 246 2.44 -12.90 -7.96
N HIS A 247 1.68 -13.51 -7.05
CA HIS A 247 2.19 -13.76 -5.71
C HIS A 247 1.54 -14.97 -5.03
N PRO A 248 2.33 -16.01 -4.72
CA PRO A 248 1.89 -17.20 -4.01
C PRO A 248 1.06 -16.91 -2.73
N LEU A 249 1.55 -16.03 -1.84
CA LEU A 249 0.89 -15.72 -0.57
C LEU A 249 -0.54 -15.20 -0.75
N THR A 250 -0.80 -14.43 -1.80
CA THR A 250 -2.13 -13.88 -2.05
C THR A 250 -3.11 -14.96 -2.49
N ALA A 251 -2.64 -15.98 -3.23
CA ALA A 251 -3.44 -17.15 -3.54
C ALA A 251 -3.85 -17.91 -2.27
N VAL A 252 -2.96 -18.02 -1.28
CA VAL A 252 -3.27 -18.60 0.04
C VAL A 252 -4.34 -17.78 0.74
N PHE A 253 -4.22 -16.45 0.75
CA PHE A 253 -5.24 -15.57 1.33
C PHE A 253 -6.61 -15.75 0.66
N VAL A 254 -6.68 -15.74 -0.67
CA VAL A 254 -7.94 -15.97 -1.40
C VAL A 254 -8.53 -17.35 -1.15
N THR A 255 -7.69 -18.38 -1.03
CA THR A 255 -8.12 -19.73 -0.61
C THR A 255 -8.73 -19.72 0.78
N GLY A 256 -8.12 -18.98 1.72
CA GLY A 256 -8.69 -18.72 3.04
C GLY A 256 -10.07 -18.04 2.96
N ILE A 257 -10.25 -17.05 2.08
CA ILE A 257 -11.56 -16.41 1.86
C ILE A 257 -12.59 -17.42 1.34
N PHE A 258 -12.23 -18.31 0.41
CA PHE A 258 -13.13 -19.37 -0.06
C PHE A 258 -13.48 -20.38 1.02
N LEU A 259 -12.53 -20.71 1.90
CA LEU A 259 -12.79 -21.53 3.08
C LEU A 259 -13.78 -20.84 4.02
N LEU A 260 -13.58 -19.56 4.32
CA LEU A 260 -14.51 -18.78 5.15
C LEU A 260 -15.91 -18.74 4.53
N TYR A 261 -16.00 -18.55 3.20
CA TYR A 261 -17.28 -18.63 2.49
C TYR A 261 -17.94 -20.00 2.66
N TYR A 262 -17.19 -21.08 2.47
CA TYR A 262 -17.69 -22.44 2.65
C TYR A 262 -18.19 -22.66 4.09
N VAL A 263 -17.40 -22.32 5.11
CA VAL A 263 -17.78 -22.47 6.54
C VAL A 263 -19.03 -21.66 6.88
N VAL A 264 -19.12 -20.41 6.43
CA VAL A 264 -20.27 -19.53 6.72
C VAL A 264 -21.59 -20.09 6.18
N GLN A 265 -21.58 -20.86 5.08
CA GLN A 265 -22.79 -21.48 4.53
C GLN A 265 -23.44 -22.53 5.46
N TYR A 266 -22.68 -23.09 6.41
CA TYR A 266 -23.16 -24.09 7.35
C TYR A 266 -23.60 -23.50 8.70
N VAL A 267 -23.46 -22.18 8.88
CA VAL A 267 -23.90 -21.50 10.11
C VAL A 267 -25.44 -21.36 10.07
N PRO A 268 -26.19 -22.01 10.99
CA PRO A 268 -27.66 -22.09 10.88
C PRO A 268 -28.40 -20.74 10.89
N GLN A 269 -27.82 -19.72 11.51
CA GLN A 269 -28.39 -18.38 11.62
C GLN A 269 -28.17 -17.52 10.37
N ILE A 270 -27.38 -17.99 9.40
CA ILE A 270 -27.01 -17.23 8.20
C ILE A 270 -27.84 -17.69 7.01
N LYS A 271 -28.47 -16.73 6.32
CA LYS A 271 -29.21 -17.00 5.10
C LYS A 271 -28.23 -17.23 3.94
N THR A 272 -28.15 -18.48 3.49
CA THR A 272 -27.41 -18.86 2.29
C THR A 272 -28.11 -18.34 1.04
N ILE A 273 -27.44 -17.45 0.30
CA ILE A 273 -27.99 -16.84 -0.92
C ILE A 273 -27.68 -17.70 -2.15
N TYR A 274 -26.43 -18.13 -2.30
CA TYR A 274 -25.98 -18.95 -3.42
C TYR A 274 -25.31 -20.21 -2.90
N ARG A 275 -25.61 -21.34 -3.55
CA ARG A 275 -24.98 -22.63 -3.27
C ARG A 275 -24.67 -23.32 -4.60
N SER A 276 -23.44 -23.20 -5.07
CA SER A 276 -22.95 -23.98 -6.22
C SER A 276 -22.36 -25.31 -5.72
N PRO A 277 -22.52 -26.42 -6.47
CA PRO A 277 -21.89 -27.71 -6.14
C PRO A 277 -20.36 -27.71 -6.34
N THR A 278 -19.80 -26.67 -6.96
CA THR A 278 -18.36 -26.56 -7.24
C THR A 278 -17.59 -25.97 -6.05
N SER A 279 -16.56 -26.68 -5.57
CA SER A 279 -15.68 -26.21 -4.50
C SER A 279 -14.56 -25.31 -5.04
N SER A 280 -14.77 -24.00 -5.02
CA SER A 280 -13.71 -23.02 -5.35
C SER A 280 -12.52 -23.13 -4.39
N PHE A 281 -12.77 -23.51 -3.13
CA PHE A 281 -11.72 -23.81 -2.15
C PHE A 281 -10.87 -25.01 -2.56
N GLY A 282 -11.48 -26.14 -2.94
CA GLY A 282 -10.75 -27.33 -3.37
C GLY A 282 -9.93 -27.08 -4.63
N LEU A 283 -10.50 -26.35 -5.60
CA LEU A 283 -9.80 -25.93 -6.81
C LEU A 283 -8.61 -25.02 -6.50
N SER A 284 -8.79 -23.98 -5.68
CA SER A 284 -7.70 -23.04 -5.37
C SER A 284 -6.60 -23.72 -4.57
N LEU A 285 -6.95 -24.63 -3.64
CA LEU A 285 -6.00 -25.44 -2.89
C LEU A 285 -5.18 -26.35 -3.82
N ALA A 286 -5.82 -27.03 -4.77
CA ALA A 286 -5.13 -27.88 -5.73
C ALA A 286 -4.12 -27.07 -6.58
N ILE A 287 -4.54 -25.91 -7.10
CA ILE A 287 -3.66 -25.01 -7.88
C ILE A 287 -2.44 -24.58 -7.06
N ILE A 288 -2.65 -24.18 -5.80
CA ILE A 288 -1.57 -23.75 -4.90
C ILE A 288 -0.61 -24.89 -4.62
N VAL A 289 -1.11 -26.05 -4.21
CA VAL A 289 -0.28 -27.21 -3.85
C VAL A 289 0.57 -27.65 -5.06
N SER A 290 -0.02 -27.70 -6.26
CA SER A 290 0.68 -28.07 -7.48
C SER A 290 1.82 -27.12 -7.85
N TRP A 291 1.74 -25.83 -7.50
CA TRP A 291 2.81 -24.87 -7.76
C TRP A 291 3.84 -24.85 -6.63
N TYR A 292 3.37 -24.71 -5.39
CA TYR A 292 4.20 -24.57 -4.18
C TYR A 292 5.16 -25.73 -3.97
N SER A 293 4.75 -26.95 -4.34
CA SER A 293 5.59 -28.14 -4.20
C SER A 293 6.89 -28.07 -5.01
N ASN A 294 7.01 -27.15 -5.98
CA ASN A 294 8.19 -26.99 -6.83
C ASN A 294 9.19 -25.94 -6.32
N PHE A 295 8.89 -25.20 -5.25
CA PHE A 295 9.75 -24.11 -4.76
C PHE A 295 10.24 -24.35 -3.33
N PRO A 296 11.49 -24.83 -3.15
CA PRO A 296 12.05 -25.12 -1.82
C PRO A 296 12.03 -23.93 -0.86
N GLY A 297 12.25 -22.72 -1.37
CA GLY A 297 12.21 -21.50 -0.56
C GLY A 297 10.87 -21.27 0.13
N VAL A 298 9.76 -21.75 -0.45
CA VAL A 298 8.44 -21.65 0.16
C VAL A 298 8.27 -22.65 1.30
N ILE A 299 8.80 -23.87 1.13
CA ILE A 299 8.81 -24.91 2.16
C ILE A 299 9.61 -24.44 3.39
N LEU A 300 10.79 -23.86 3.17
CA LEU A 300 11.63 -23.31 4.24
C LEU A 300 10.91 -22.22 5.04
N ARG A 301 10.08 -21.41 4.38
CA ARG A 301 9.34 -20.36 5.07
C ARG A 301 8.20 -20.90 5.95
N PHE A 302 7.61 -22.06 5.60
CA PHE A 302 6.68 -22.77 6.50
C PHE A 302 7.40 -23.34 7.72
N ASP A 303 8.65 -23.80 7.57
CA ASP A 303 9.49 -24.22 8.70
C ASP A 303 9.74 -23.05 9.67
N THR A 304 9.99 -21.84 9.17
CA THR A 304 10.10 -20.64 10.02
C THR A 304 8.83 -20.42 10.86
N ILE A 305 7.65 -20.50 10.25
CA ILE A 305 6.38 -20.36 10.96
C ILE A 305 6.24 -21.43 12.05
N TYR A 306 6.57 -22.68 11.73
CA TYR A 306 6.53 -23.78 12.70
C TYR A 306 7.46 -23.49 13.89
N ARG A 307 8.71 -23.10 13.64
CA ARG A 307 9.67 -22.83 14.71
C ARG A 307 9.24 -21.72 15.64
N VAL A 308 8.68 -20.64 15.10
CA VAL A 308 8.21 -19.50 15.88
C VAL A 308 6.98 -19.87 16.72
N LEU A 309 6.01 -20.59 16.15
CA LEU A 309 4.80 -21.01 16.88
C LEU A 309 5.08 -22.03 17.99
N PHE A 310 6.09 -22.88 17.83
CA PHE A 310 6.45 -23.92 18.78
C PHE A 310 7.69 -23.59 19.63
N GLY A 311 8.16 -22.34 19.60
CA GLY A 311 9.19 -21.82 20.50
C GLY A 311 10.60 -22.37 20.25
N THR A 312 10.89 -22.84 19.03
CA THR A 312 12.22 -23.28 18.61
C THR A 312 12.97 -22.25 17.75
N GLY A 313 12.36 -21.09 17.48
CA GLY A 313 12.97 -19.95 16.80
C GLY A 313 13.28 -18.79 17.76
N ASN A 314 14.41 -18.12 17.53
CA ASN A 314 14.83 -16.91 18.26
C ASN A 314 14.79 -15.70 17.31
N SER A 315 13.60 -15.12 17.11
CA SER A 315 13.49 -13.90 16.30
C SER A 315 12.53 -12.89 16.90
N ASP A 316 12.89 -11.61 16.78
CA ASP A 316 12.19 -10.51 17.43
C ASP A 316 10.94 -10.14 16.63
N ALA A 317 9.80 -10.08 17.31
CA ALA A 317 8.53 -9.72 16.67
C ALA A 317 8.58 -8.28 16.13
N PRO A 318 7.87 -7.96 15.03
CA PRO A 318 7.86 -6.60 14.47
C PRO A 318 7.46 -5.51 15.47
N VAL A 319 6.56 -5.81 16.42
CA VAL A 319 6.19 -4.87 17.49
C VAL A 319 7.37 -4.51 18.41
N GLN A 320 8.34 -5.42 18.58
CA GLN A 320 9.51 -5.19 19.41
C GLN A 320 10.44 -4.15 18.79
N ALA A 321 10.57 -4.09 17.46
CA ALA A 321 11.33 -3.04 16.79
C ALA A 321 10.75 -1.64 17.07
N TYR A 322 9.42 -1.50 17.07
CA TYR A 322 8.77 -0.24 17.47
C TYR A 322 8.97 0.06 18.96
N ALA A 323 8.84 -0.95 19.83
CA ALA A 323 9.02 -0.79 21.27
C ALA A 323 10.47 -0.43 21.64
N GLN A 324 11.45 -1.03 20.97
CA GLN A 324 12.86 -0.73 21.12
C GLN A 324 13.14 0.70 20.65
N THR A 325 12.66 1.08 19.46
CA THR A 325 12.80 2.46 18.95
C THR A 325 12.18 3.47 19.92
N ALA A 326 10.99 3.20 20.45
CA ALA A 326 10.34 4.05 21.44
C ALA A 326 11.10 4.10 22.77
N THR A 327 11.72 3.01 23.19
CA THR A 327 12.53 2.95 24.42
C THR A 327 13.85 3.70 24.26
N GLU A 328 14.50 3.58 23.10
CA GLU A 328 15.76 4.26 22.78
C GLU A 328 15.55 5.76 22.59
N ALA A 329 14.50 6.16 21.87
CA ALA A 329 14.20 7.56 21.58
C ALA A 329 13.49 8.27 22.74
N THR A 330 12.79 7.53 23.61
CA THR A 330 11.95 8.08 24.70
C THR A 330 11.03 9.23 24.21
N PRO A 331 10.22 9.02 23.17
CA PRO A 331 9.49 10.11 22.53
C PRO A 331 8.36 10.64 23.43
N ALA A 332 7.98 11.90 23.21
CA ALA A 332 6.81 12.48 23.84
C ALA A 332 5.53 11.71 23.46
N LEU A 333 4.54 11.67 24.36
CA LEU A 333 3.28 10.96 24.13
C LEU A 333 2.55 11.47 22.87
N ILE A 334 2.65 12.77 22.59
CA ILE A 334 2.03 13.37 21.40
C ILE A 334 2.59 12.78 20.10
N ASP A 335 3.89 12.48 20.05
CA ASP A 335 4.55 11.91 18.88
C ASP A 335 4.16 10.45 18.67
N ILE A 336 3.93 9.71 19.78
CA ILE A 336 3.38 8.36 19.73
C ILE A 336 1.95 8.38 19.16
N VAL A 337 1.09 9.29 19.63
CA VAL A 337 -0.28 9.43 19.12
C VAL A 337 -0.27 9.84 17.65
N TRP A 338 0.63 10.75 17.27
CA TRP A 338 0.81 11.18 15.88
C TRP A 338 1.22 10.01 14.99
N PHE A 339 2.28 9.29 15.36
CA PHE A 339 2.75 8.11 14.64
C PHE A 339 1.64 7.07 14.48
N ILE A 340 0.93 6.70 15.56
CA ILE A 340 -0.16 5.71 15.49
C ILE A 340 -1.27 6.19 14.55
N THR A 341 -1.59 7.49 14.56
CA THR A 341 -2.64 8.06 13.71
C THR A 341 -2.30 7.94 12.23
N PHE A 342 -1.09 8.30 11.80
CA PHE A 342 -0.72 8.25 10.39
C PHE A 342 -0.18 6.89 9.94
N ARG A 343 0.31 6.05 10.86
CA ARG A 343 0.79 4.70 10.54
C ARG A 343 -0.34 3.67 10.50
N PHE A 344 -1.33 3.78 11.40
CA PHE A 344 -2.38 2.78 11.58
C PHE A 344 -3.80 3.35 11.57
N GLY A 345 -3.99 4.66 11.40
CA GLY A 345 -5.31 5.30 11.54
C GLY A 345 -6.37 4.74 10.61
N THR A 346 -6.01 4.41 9.36
CA THR A 346 -6.93 3.80 8.38
C THR A 346 -7.42 2.44 8.89
N GLU A 347 -6.51 1.58 9.34
CA GLU A 347 -6.80 0.27 9.92
C GLU A 347 -7.64 0.41 11.18
N LEU A 348 -7.28 1.31 12.10
CA LEU A 348 -8.02 1.54 13.34
C LEU A 348 -9.46 1.95 13.04
N VAL A 349 -9.68 2.93 12.16
CA VAL A 349 -11.03 3.37 11.78
C VAL A 349 -11.81 2.21 11.15
N LEU A 350 -11.23 1.50 10.18
CA LEU A 350 -11.92 0.42 9.48
C LEU A 350 -12.24 -0.78 10.39
N PHE A 351 -11.29 -1.22 11.21
CA PHE A 351 -11.45 -2.41 12.04
C PHE A 351 -12.33 -2.14 13.28
N PHE A 352 -12.19 -0.99 13.94
CA PHE A 352 -13.06 -0.66 15.07
C PHE A 352 -14.48 -0.36 14.60
N LEU A 353 -14.66 0.48 13.58
CA LEU A 353 -16.00 0.82 13.09
C LEU A 353 -16.64 -0.38 12.42
N GLY A 354 -15.95 -1.02 11.47
CA GLY A 354 -16.44 -2.20 10.76
C GLY A 354 -16.72 -3.36 11.71
N GLY A 355 -15.79 -3.65 12.62
CA GLY A 355 -15.92 -4.68 13.64
C GLY A 355 -17.06 -4.40 14.62
N GLY A 356 -17.19 -3.16 15.11
CA GLY A 356 -18.27 -2.76 16.01
C GLY A 356 -19.65 -2.85 15.35
N LEU A 357 -19.81 -2.30 14.13
CA LEU A 357 -21.05 -2.38 13.37
C LEU A 357 -21.42 -3.84 13.03
N PHE A 358 -20.43 -4.65 12.65
CA PHE A 358 -20.66 -6.06 12.33
C PHE A 358 -21.00 -6.88 13.58
N GLY A 359 -20.32 -6.63 14.70
CA GLY A 359 -20.61 -7.27 15.98
C GLY A 359 -22.03 -6.99 16.46
N VAL A 360 -22.50 -5.75 16.32
CA VAL A 360 -23.90 -5.40 16.61
C VAL A 360 -24.87 -6.10 15.65
N ALA A 361 -24.55 -6.17 14.35
CA ALA A 361 -25.36 -6.90 13.37
C ALA A 361 -25.44 -8.40 13.69
N LEU A 362 -24.33 -9.01 14.14
CA LEU A 362 -24.26 -10.40 14.59
C LEU A 362 -25.11 -10.62 15.84
N LEU A 363 -25.02 -9.74 16.83
CA LEU A 363 -25.86 -9.78 18.04
C LEU A 363 -27.35 -9.69 17.70
N LEU A 364 -27.73 -8.82 16.76
CA LEU A 364 -29.11 -8.74 16.26
C LEU A 364 -29.53 -10.02 15.54
N SER A 365 -28.62 -10.67 14.82
CA SER A 365 -28.86 -11.94 14.13
C SER A 365 -29.11 -13.08 15.12
N VAL A 366 -28.26 -13.20 16.15
CA VAL A 366 -28.41 -14.21 17.21
C VAL A 366 -29.71 -14.01 17.99
N ARG A 367 -30.10 -12.75 18.24
CA ARG A 367 -31.38 -12.39 18.86
C ARG A 367 -32.60 -12.54 17.94
N LYS A 368 -32.44 -13.09 16.73
CA LYS A 368 -33.50 -13.27 15.72
C LYS A 368 -34.21 -11.98 15.32
N ARG A 369 -33.53 -10.82 15.45
CA ARG A 369 -34.06 -9.48 15.13
C ARG A 369 -33.65 -8.99 13.74
N TYR A 370 -32.75 -9.72 13.08
CA TYR A 370 -32.24 -9.46 11.74
C TYR A 370 -31.71 -10.77 11.15
N GLY A 371 -31.76 -10.94 9.83
CA GLY A 371 -31.19 -12.11 9.15
C GLY A 371 -29.94 -11.72 8.40
N LEU A 372 -28.75 -12.10 8.89
CA LEU A 372 -27.52 -11.94 8.14
C LEU A 372 -27.51 -12.90 6.93
N ASN A 373 -26.89 -12.45 5.85
CA ASN A 373 -26.73 -13.23 4.63
C ASN A 373 -25.26 -13.65 4.44
N THR A 374 -25.00 -14.70 3.67
CA THR A 374 -23.63 -15.22 3.49
C THR A 374 -22.66 -14.13 3.00
N ARG A 375 -23.10 -13.24 2.11
CA ARG A 375 -22.23 -12.20 1.53
C ARG A 375 -21.68 -11.25 2.59
N THR A 376 -22.57 -10.68 3.40
CA THR A 376 -22.20 -9.75 4.47
C THR A 376 -21.41 -10.47 5.56
N THR A 377 -21.82 -11.69 5.92
CA THR A 377 -21.12 -12.46 6.95
C THR A 377 -19.70 -12.85 6.53
N VAL A 378 -19.49 -13.20 5.25
CA VAL A 378 -18.16 -13.54 4.75
C VAL A 378 -17.26 -12.31 4.70
N MET A 379 -17.74 -11.14 4.26
CA MET A 379 -16.93 -9.93 4.35
C MET A 379 -16.56 -9.59 5.80
N GLY A 380 -17.49 -9.82 6.75
CA GLY A 380 -17.26 -9.69 8.19
C GLY A 380 -16.20 -10.67 8.71
N ALA A 381 -16.27 -11.92 8.28
CA ALA A 381 -15.29 -12.95 8.59
C ALA A 381 -13.92 -12.63 7.98
N VAL A 382 -13.86 -12.13 6.74
CA VAL A 382 -12.62 -11.70 6.09
C VAL A 382 -11.95 -10.59 6.90
N MET A 383 -12.68 -9.52 7.23
CA MET A 383 -12.16 -8.44 8.07
C MET A 383 -11.67 -8.96 9.43
N GLY A 384 -12.49 -9.76 10.13
CA GLY A 384 -12.16 -10.27 11.46
C GLY A 384 -10.96 -11.22 11.47
N VAL A 385 -10.98 -12.25 10.62
CA VAL A 385 -9.94 -13.29 10.55
C VAL A 385 -8.62 -12.69 10.07
N PHE A 386 -8.61 -11.95 8.95
CA PHE A 386 -7.37 -11.35 8.45
C PHE A 386 -6.89 -10.19 9.34
N GLY A 387 -7.79 -9.49 10.04
CA GLY A 387 -7.43 -8.51 11.07
C GLY A 387 -6.66 -9.17 12.23
N ILE A 388 -7.17 -10.29 12.75
CA ILE A 388 -6.51 -11.08 13.79
C ILE A 388 -5.20 -11.69 13.29
N VAL A 389 -5.17 -12.25 12.06
CA VAL A 389 -3.94 -12.79 11.48
C VAL A 389 -2.87 -11.71 11.36
N GLY A 390 -3.22 -10.50 10.92
CA GLY A 390 -2.27 -9.39 10.91
C GLY A 390 -1.82 -8.97 12.31
N LEU A 391 -2.71 -8.98 13.31
CA LEU A 391 -2.30 -8.76 14.69
C LEU A 391 -1.29 -9.83 15.16
N LEU A 392 -1.50 -11.10 14.81
CA LEU A 392 -0.53 -12.16 15.11
C LEU A 392 0.81 -11.92 14.41
N PHE A 393 0.81 -11.46 13.16
CA PHE A 393 2.03 -11.12 12.41
C PHE A 393 2.75 -9.89 12.97
N LEU A 394 2.04 -9.01 13.69
CA LEU A 394 2.65 -7.89 14.41
C LEU A 394 3.30 -8.36 15.72
N LEU A 395 2.65 -9.29 16.42
CA LEU A 395 3.05 -9.78 17.74
C LEU A 395 4.05 -10.94 17.70
N LEU A 396 4.15 -11.63 16.57
CA LEU A 396 5.05 -12.77 16.34
C LEU A 396 5.85 -12.51 15.07
N ASP A 397 7.14 -12.85 15.08
CA ASP A 397 7.99 -12.77 13.88
C ASP A 397 7.67 -13.91 12.91
N LEU A 398 6.57 -13.74 12.19
CA LEU A 398 6.15 -14.68 11.17
C LEU A 398 6.83 -14.34 9.84
N ILE A 399 6.41 -15.04 8.80
CA ILE A 399 7.03 -14.99 7.46
C ILE A 399 7.09 -13.59 6.81
N VAL A 400 6.17 -12.68 7.15
CA VAL A 400 6.03 -11.34 6.55
C VAL A 400 5.40 -10.36 7.55
N THR A 401 5.43 -9.06 7.21
CA THR A 401 4.83 -7.99 8.01
C THR A 401 3.30 -8.08 8.11
N GLN A 402 2.75 -7.50 9.17
CA GLN A 402 1.32 -7.42 9.48
C GLN A 402 0.47 -6.75 8.39
N GLU A 403 1.09 -5.87 7.59
CA GLU A 403 0.41 -5.14 6.53
C GLU A 403 -0.17 -6.08 5.47
N ARG A 404 0.51 -7.21 5.20
CA ARG A 404 0.12 -8.17 4.15
C ARG A 404 -1.30 -8.73 4.39
N PRO A 405 -1.61 -9.39 5.54
CA PRO A 405 -2.98 -9.81 5.84
C PRO A 405 -3.93 -8.64 6.09
N TRP A 406 -3.48 -7.52 6.67
CA TRP A 406 -4.36 -6.37 6.90
C TRP A 406 -4.89 -5.74 5.62
N GLN A 407 -4.17 -5.78 4.49
CA GLN A 407 -4.72 -5.36 3.21
C GLN A 407 -5.97 -6.14 2.80
N VAL A 408 -5.98 -7.46 3.03
CA VAL A 408 -7.16 -8.31 2.79
C VAL A 408 -8.29 -7.97 3.75
N ALA A 409 -7.96 -7.72 5.02
CA ALA A 409 -8.93 -7.30 6.03
C ALA A 409 -9.58 -5.95 5.67
N LYS A 410 -8.80 -4.99 5.15
CA LYS A 410 -9.29 -3.67 4.72
C LYS A 410 -10.28 -3.78 3.57
N ILE A 411 -10.03 -4.64 2.56
CA ILE A 411 -10.99 -4.94 1.48
C ILE A 411 -12.32 -5.42 2.05
N GLY A 412 -12.29 -6.39 2.97
CA GLY A 412 -13.49 -6.87 3.67
C GLY A 412 -14.21 -5.76 4.45
N ALA A 413 -13.45 -4.93 5.17
CA ALA A 413 -13.99 -3.84 5.99
C ALA A 413 -14.75 -2.79 5.17
N VAL A 414 -14.17 -2.27 4.08
CA VAL A 414 -14.83 -1.23 3.26
C VAL A 414 -16.08 -1.75 2.56
N LEU A 415 -16.09 -3.02 2.13
CA LEU A 415 -17.27 -3.67 1.52
C LEU A 415 -18.44 -3.86 2.50
N LEU A 416 -18.16 -3.90 3.80
CA LEU A 416 -19.17 -4.04 4.86
C LEU A 416 -19.86 -2.73 5.22
N LEU A 417 -19.17 -1.59 5.12
CA LEU A 417 -19.66 -0.32 5.67
C LEU A 417 -21.02 0.05 5.07
N GLY A 418 -21.19 -0.01 3.75
CA GLY A 418 -22.46 0.27 3.07
C GLY A 418 -23.64 -0.58 3.56
N PRO A 419 -23.57 -1.93 3.46
CA PRO A 419 -24.57 -2.84 4.00
C PRO A 419 -24.88 -2.59 5.49
N LEU A 420 -23.86 -2.41 6.33
CA LEU A 420 -24.04 -2.21 7.77
C LEU A 420 -24.74 -0.88 8.06
N PHE A 421 -24.25 0.22 7.50
CA PHE A 421 -24.89 1.53 7.66
C PHE A 421 -26.34 1.53 7.19
N ARG A 422 -26.67 0.80 6.11
CA ARG A 422 -28.06 0.63 5.67
C ARG A 422 -28.91 -0.06 6.75
N ILE A 423 -28.41 -1.14 7.36
CA ILE A 423 -29.14 -1.88 8.41
C ILE A 423 -29.48 -0.93 9.55
N PHE A 424 -28.50 -0.18 10.06
CA PHE A 424 -28.70 0.81 11.12
C PHE A 424 -29.66 1.92 10.69
N TRP A 425 -29.45 2.48 9.50
CA TRP A 425 -30.28 3.55 8.95
C TRP A 425 -31.76 3.15 8.86
N SER A 426 -32.05 2.02 8.23
CA SER A 426 -33.43 1.56 8.01
C SER A 426 -34.19 1.29 9.30
N ARG A 427 -33.49 0.78 10.32
CA ARG A 427 -34.09 0.40 11.60
C ARG A 427 -34.41 1.61 12.46
N HIS A 428 -33.54 2.62 12.44
CA HIS A 428 -33.71 3.81 13.27
C HIS A 428 -34.61 4.87 12.63
N LYS A 429 -34.67 4.94 11.29
CA LYS A 429 -35.64 5.80 10.59
C LYS A 429 -37.09 5.51 11.00
N GLN A 430 -37.41 4.23 11.27
CA GLN A 430 -38.73 3.83 11.75
C GLN A 430 -39.02 4.21 13.21
N ARG A 431 -37.99 4.52 14.00
CA ARG A 431 -38.10 4.78 15.45
C ARG A 431 -37.96 6.25 15.83
N SER A 432 -37.08 6.99 15.14
CA SER A 432 -36.85 8.43 15.40
C SER A 432 -36.12 9.11 14.24
N GLN A 433 -36.63 10.26 13.80
CA GLN A 433 -35.99 11.14 12.82
C GLN A 433 -34.65 11.72 13.32
N SER A 434 -34.48 11.89 14.63
CA SER A 434 -33.22 12.39 15.21
C SER A 434 -32.09 11.38 15.05
N ILE A 435 -32.36 10.10 15.33
CA ILE A 435 -31.35 9.03 15.21
C ILE A 435 -30.96 8.81 13.74
N ALA A 436 -31.92 8.93 12.82
CA ALA A 436 -31.62 8.93 11.40
C ALA A 436 -30.63 10.07 11.06
N ARG A 437 -30.90 11.32 11.43
CA ARG A 437 -29.95 12.42 11.21
C ARG A 437 -28.56 12.16 11.80
N GLY A 438 -28.50 11.57 13.00
CA GLY A 438 -27.24 11.15 13.63
C GLY A 438 -26.46 10.11 12.80
N ALA A 439 -27.13 9.07 12.29
CA ALA A 439 -26.49 8.05 11.46
C ALA A 439 -25.94 8.63 10.13
N LYS A 440 -26.63 9.58 9.52
CA LYS A 440 -26.17 10.29 8.30
C LYS A 440 -24.91 11.09 8.59
N SER A 441 -24.92 11.80 9.72
CA SER A 441 -23.77 12.59 10.18
C SER A 441 -22.58 11.67 10.46
N ALA A 442 -22.80 10.53 11.14
CA ALA A 442 -21.76 9.55 11.40
C ALA A 442 -21.13 9.02 10.10
N VAL A 443 -21.93 8.59 9.11
CA VAL A 443 -21.42 8.17 7.79
C VAL A 443 -20.59 9.26 7.12
N THR A 444 -21.07 10.50 7.17
CA THR A 444 -20.41 11.66 6.54
C THR A 444 -19.08 11.99 7.22
N VAL A 445 -19.03 11.93 8.55
CA VAL A 445 -17.80 12.14 9.32
C VAL A 445 -16.83 10.98 9.11
N THR A 446 -17.30 9.73 9.07
CA THR A 446 -16.46 8.58 8.78
C THR A 446 -15.80 8.70 7.42
N ILE A 447 -16.56 9.04 6.36
CA ILE A 447 -15.95 9.18 5.03
C ILE A 447 -14.96 10.34 5.00
N LEU A 448 -15.25 11.47 5.67
CA LEU A 448 -14.30 12.59 5.76
C LEU A 448 -12.99 12.17 6.43
N VAL A 449 -13.06 11.47 7.57
CA VAL A 449 -11.88 10.97 8.28
C VAL A 449 -11.08 10.01 7.39
N LEU A 450 -11.76 9.08 6.71
CA LEU A 450 -11.09 8.13 5.81
C LEU A 450 -10.51 8.83 4.56
N VAL A 451 -11.15 9.86 4.01
CA VAL A 451 -10.59 10.68 2.92
C VAL A 451 -9.30 11.34 3.38
N VAL A 452 -9.30 11.98 4.55
CA VAL A 452 -8.11 12.65 5.11
C VAL A 452 -6.99 11.63 5.33
N LEU A 453 -7.28 10.52 6.01
CA LEU A 453 -6.27 9.50 6.29
C LEU A 453 -5.75 8.85 5.01
N SER A 454 -6.62 8.36 4.12
CA SER A 454 -6.19 7.72 2.87
C SER A 454 -5.41 8.65 1.95
N THR A 455 -5.65 9.97 2.00
CA THR A 455 -4.85 10.96 1.25
C THR A 455 -3.49 11.21 1.91
N LEU A 456 -3.46 11.44 3.23
CA LEU A 456 -2.25 11.82 3.97
C LEU A 456 -1.37 10.63 4.38
N THR A 457 -1.80 9.40 4.10
CA THR A 457 -1.02 8.18 4.32
C THR A 457 -0.81 7.38 3.03
N LEU A 458 -1.06 7.98 1.85
CA LEU A 458 -0.86 7.33 0.56
C LEU A 458 0.63 7.13 0.24
N TYR A 459 1.42 8.19 0.44
CA TYR A 459 2.87 8.19 0.25
C TYR A 459 3.60 8.00 1.58
N PRO A 460 4.70 7.21 1.61
CA PRO A 460 5.65 7.20 2.71
C PRO A 460 6.17 8.60 3.02
N SER A 461 6.21 8.95 4.31
CA SER A 461 6.64 10.28 4.76
C SER A 461 6.93 10.30 6.27
N PRO A 462 7.56 11.38 6.78
CA PRO A 462 7.81 11.55 8.21
C PRO A 462 6.55 11.47 9.07
N LEU A 463 5.36 11.78 8.52
CA LEU A 463 4.08 11.65 9.23
C LEU A 463 3.89 10.24 9.82
N SER A 464 4.30 9.21 9.07
CA SER A 464 4.19 7.80 9.47
C SER A 464 5.53 7.20 9.90
N GLY A 465 6.53 8.03 10.20
CA GLY A 465 7.88 7.59 10.59
C GLY A 465 8.66 6.94 9.44
N MET A 466 8.32 7.26 8.20
CA MET A 466 8.99 6.77 6.99
C MET A 466 9.60 7.95 6.22
N THR A 467 10.23 7.65 5.09
CA THR A 467 10.71 8.66 4.15
C THR A 467 10.14 8.34 2.77
N ASN A 468 10.11 9.33 1.88
CA ASN A 468 9.59 9.15 0.53
C ASN A 468 10.42 8.14 -0.28
N ASP A 469 9.77 7.29 -1.07
CA ASP A 469 10.44 6.24 -1.87
C ASP A 469 10.90 6.77 -3.26
N GLN A 470 11.20 8.06 -3.38
CA GLN A 470 11.69 8.63 -4.64
C GLN A 470 13.06 8.05 -4.98
N VAL A 471 13.20 7.56 -6.20
CA VAL A 471 14.51 7.29 -6.81
C VAL A 471 14.88 8.46 -7.72
N THR A 472 16.06 9.05 -7.48
CA THR A 472 16.57 10.18 -8.26
C THR A 472 17.45 9.74 -9.43
N ALA A 473 17.50 10.56 -10.48
CA ALA A 473 18.44 10.35 -11.59
C ALA A 473 19.91 10.33 -11.12
N MET A 474 20.23 11.13 -10.11
CA MET A 474 21.56 11.20 -9.50
C MET A 474 21.92 9.92 -8.73
N GLU A 475 20.95 9.22 -8.14
CA GLU A 475 21.16 7.92 -7.50
C GLU A 475 21.45 6.82 -8.51
N VAL A 476 20.73 6.82 -9.64
CA VAL A 476 20.99 5.91 -10.76
C VAL A 476 22.38 6.19 -11.34
N GLU A 477 22.67 7.43 -11.73
CA GLU A 477 23.97 7.80 -12.31
C GLU A 477 25.15 7.50 -11.38
N GLY A 478 25.00 7.80 -10.08
CA GLY A 478 26.05 7.52 -9.09
C GLY A 478 26.27 6.03 -8.87
N SER A 479 25.22 5.22 -8.89
CA SER A 479 25.32 3.76 -8.79
C SER A 479 26.02 3.19 -10.01
N GLN A 480 25.60 3.59 -11.22
CA GLN A 480 26.21 3.20 -12.48
C GLN A 480 27.70 3.57 -12.54
N TRP A 481 28.06 4.79 -12.11
CA TRP A 481 29.46 5.24 -12.06
C TRP A 481 30.34 4.31 -11.21
N LEU A 482 29.80 3.81 -10.10
CA LEU A 482 30.51 2.89 -9.22
C LEU A 482 30.69 1.52 -9.88
N THR A 483 29.64 1.00 -10.52
CA THR A 483 29.67 -0.28 -11.22
C THR A 483 30.65 -0.28 -12.41
N GLU A 484 30.73 0.80 -13.17
CA GLU A 484 31.58 0.90 -14.35
C GLU A 484 33.09 0.95 -14.03
N ARG A 485 33.46 1.39 -12.83
CA ARG A 485 34.86 1.63 -12.44
C ARG A 485 35.47 0.54 -11.59
N GLU A 486 34.65 -0.20 -10.87
CA GLU A 486 35.09 -1.13 -9.86
C GLU A 486 34.47 -2.49 -10.10
N THR A 487 35.35 -3.46 -10.31
CA THR A 487 34.98 -4.87 -10.46
C THR A 487 35.73 -5.64 -9.39
N GLY A 488 35.03 -6.41 -8.56
CA GLY A 488 35.64 -7.21 -7.50
C GLY A 488 34.67 -7.48 -6.36
N ASP A 489 35.18 -8.02 -5.26
CA ASP A 489 34.40 -8.35 -4.06
C ASP A 489 34.78 -7.38 -2.94
N ARG A 490 34.35 -6.10 -3.04
CA ARG A 490 34.79 -5.02 -2.14
C ARG A 490 33.73 -4.67 -1.11
N GLU A 491 34.14 -4.11 0.04
CA GLU A 491 33.19 -3.59 1.02
C GLU A 491 32.73 -2.18 0.64
N LEU A 492 31.41 -1.98 0.67
CA LEU A 492 30.75 -0.69 0.44
C LEU A 492 29.97 -0.28 1.68
N TYR A 493 30.41 0.79 2.33
CA TYR A 493 29.67 1.40 3.43
C TYR A 493 28.59 2.33 2.90
N HIS A 494 27.38 2.24 3.43
CA HIS A 494 26.27 3.05 2.97
C HIS A 494 25.38 3.50 4.13
N PHE A 495 24.53 4.49 3.87
CA PHE A 495 23.42 4.85 4.74
C PHE A 495 22.16 5.07 3.90
N ASP A 496 21.14 4.23 4.13
CA ASP A 496 19.77 4.38 3.59
C ASP A 496 19.63 4.29 2.06
N ILE A 497 20.72 4.02 1.33
CA ILE A 497 20.76 3.63 -0.08
C ILE A 497 21.29 2.21 -0.19
N GLU A 498 20.56 1.30 -0.85
CA GLU A 498 21.02 -0.07 -1.11
C GLU A 498 21.55 -0.17 -2.54
N TYR A 499 22.86 -0.06 -2.74
CA TYR A 499 23.52 -0.16 -4.05
C TYR A 499 23.09 -1.42 -4.81
N ARG A 500 22.96 -2.56 -4.13
CA ARG A 500 22.51 -3.81 -4.77
C ARG A 500 21.20 -3.64 -5.53
N ARG A 501 20.27 -2.83 -5.01
CA ARG A 501 18.95 -2.63 -5.63
C ARG A 501 19.08 -1.89 -6.95
N PHE A 502 19.90 -0.85 -6.99
CA PHE A 502 20.23 -0.11 -8.22
C PHE A 502 20.96 -1.01 -9.22
N HIS A 503 21.97 -1.74 -8.76
CA HIS A 503 22.70 -2.70 -9.59
C HIS A 503 21.76 -3.75 -10.21
N HIS A 504 20.81 -4.29 -9.43
CA HIS A 504 19.81 -5.22 -9.98
C HIS A 504 19.02 -4.56 -11.12
N ALA A 505 18.51 -3.34 -10.93
CA ALA A 505 17.70 -2.67 -11.95
C ALA A 505 18.46 -2.45 -13.26
N GLU A 506 19.78 -2.24 -13.19
CA GLU A 506 20.64 -1.97 -14.36
C GLU A 506 21.19 -3.25 -15.02
N HIS A 507 21.59 -4.24 -14.23
CA HIS A 507 22.35 -5.41 -14.72
C HIS A 507 21.62 -6.74 -14.58
N GLY A 508 20.47 -6.76 -13.90
CA GLY A 508 19.74 -7.98 -13.58
C GLY A 508 20.09 -8.55 -12.21
N VAL A 509 19.25 -9.48 -11.73
CA VAL A 509 19.44 -10.14 -10.42
C VAL A 509 20.43 -11.30 -10.54
N SER A 510 20.60 -11.85 -11.74
CA SER A 510 21.53 -12.95 -12.01
C SER A 510 23.01 -12.52 -12.08
N GLY A 511 23.28 -11.22 -12.20
CA GLY A 511 24.64 -10.66 -12.22
C GLY A 511 25.33 -10.76 -10.86
N GLU A 512 26.66 -10.95 -10.88
CA GLU A 512 27.47 -10.90 -9.66
C GLU A 512 27.46 -9.48 -9.07
N LEU A 513 27.37 -9.39 -7.74
CA LEU A 513 27.42 -8.10 -7.06
C LEU A 513 28.88 -7.70 -6.79
N PRO A 514 29.31 -6.50 -7.23
CA PRO A 514 30.69 -6.06 -7.02
C PRO A 514 30.98 -5.58 -5.59
N PHE A 515 29.97 -5.52 -4.72
CA PHE A 515 30.15 -5.04 -3.35
C PHE A 515 29.38 -5.85 -2.31
N TRP A 516 30.01 -6.02 -1.15
CA TRP A 516 29.36 -6.36 0.12
C TRP A 516 29.01 -5.10 0.88
N GLU A 517 27.71 -4.86 1.00
CA GLU A 517 27.18 -3.67 1.65
C GLU A 517 27.25 -3.80 3.17
N GLN A 518 27.73 -2.73 3.82
CA GLN A 518 27.72 -2.57 5.27
C GLN A 518 27.10 -1.23 5.64
N PHE A 519 26.30 -1.22 6.70
CA PHE A 519 25.84 0.05 7.25
C PHE A 519 27.01 0.86 7.80
N LEU A 520 26.98 2.17 7.55
CA LEU A 520 27.88 3.10 8.21
C LEU A 520 27.77 2.95 9.74
N PRO A 521 28.89 3.10 10.49
CA PRO A 521 28.83 3.09 11.94
C PRO A 521 28.30 4.44 12.46
N PRO A 522 27.55 4.47 13.58
CA PRO A 522 27.08 5.71 14.20
C PRO A 522 28.21 6.72 14.41
N HIS A 523 27.92 7.99 14.11
CA HIS A 523 28.86 9.10 14.12
C HIS A 523 30.16 8.83 13.33
N PHE A 524 30.13 7.91 12.35
CA PHE A 524 31.32 7.46 11.60
C PHE A 524 32.45 6.96 12.53
N ASN A 525 32.11 6.51 13.76
CA ASN A 525 33.05 6.20 14.84
C ASN A 525 33.97 7.35 15.27
N TYR A 526 33.59 8.61 15.03
CA TYR A 526 34.35 9.77 15.47
C TYR A 526 34.41 9.99 16.99
N THR A 527 33.62 9.22 17.74
CA THR A 527 33.63 9.14 19.19
C THR A 527 34.81 8.32 19.72
N THR A 528 35.31 7.35 18.94
CA THR A 528 36.42 6.46 19.32
C THR A 528 37.70 6.76 18.53
N ASN A 529 37.56 7.18 17.27
CA ASN A 529 38.66 7.43 16.35
C ASN A 529 38.76 8.90 15.94
N ARG A 530 39.99 9.35 15.63
CA ARG A 530 40.23 10.70 15.12
C ARG A 530 39.84 10.82 13.65
N TYR A 531 40.14 9.79 12.86
CA TYR A 531 39.88 9.71 11.43
C TYR A 531 39.08 8.45 11.11
N PHE A 532 38.21 8.52 10.09
CA PHE A 532 37.36 7.42 9.68
C PHE A 532 38.17 6.21 9.19
N GLY A 533 39.30 6.44 8.53
CA GLY A 533 40.20 5.39 8.04
C GLY A 533 40.80 4.52 9.14
N GLN A 534 40.83 4.99 10.40
CA GLN A 534 41.37 4.20 11.53
C GLN A 534 40.45 3.03 11.93
N ASN A 535 39.24 2.98 11.38
CA ASN A 535 38.32 1.87 11.57
C ASN A 535 38.74 0.62 10.79
N TYR A 536 39.56 0.77 9.74
CA TYR A 536 39.78 -0.28 8.73
C TYR A 536 41.27 -0.46 8.41
N ASP A 537 41.64 -1.69 8.08
CA ASP A 537 43.01 -2.05 7.66
C ASP A 537 43.22 -1.87 6.14
N THR A 538 42.12 -1.81 5.37
CA THR A 538 42.13 -1.68 3.91
C THR A 538 41.21 -0.57 3.44
N GLU A 539 41.38 -0.15 2.18
CA GLU A 539 40.52 0.85 1.54
C GLU A 539 39.06 0.38 1.49
N LYS A 540 38.13 1.31 1.73
CA LYS A 540 36.68 1.06 1.72
C LYS A 540 35.97 2.08 0.86
N TYR A 541 34.97 1.64 0.12
CA TYR A 541 34.04 2.57 -0.52
C TYR A 541 32.99 3.04 0.48
N VAL A 542 32.60 4.31 0.35
CA VAL A 542 31.49 4.87 1.13
C VAL A 542 30.54 5.60 0.19
N MET A 543 29.27 5.23 0.19
CA MET A 543 28.21 5.86 -0.60
C MET A 543 27.20 6.55 0.31
N ILE A 544 26.98 7.84 0.09
CA ILE A 544 26.06 8.65 0.90
C ILE A 544 25.16 9.46 -0.03
N ASN A 545 23.87 9.15 -0.02
CA ASN A 545 22.85 9.91 -0.75
C ASN A 545 22.33 11.11 0.06
N ARG A 546 21.49 11.94 -0.57
CA ARG A 546 20.87 13.09 0.09
C ARG A 546 19.93 12.66 1.21
N LYS A 547 19.09 11.65 0.96
CA LYS A 547 18.19 11.05 1.96
C LYS A 547 18.92 10.79 3.25
N GLY A 548 20.06 10.10 3.18
CA GLY A 548 20.89 9.80 4.34
C GLY A 548 21.47 11.03 5.05
N ARG A 549 21.79 12.12 4.34
CA ARG A 549 22.33 13.34 4.98
C ARG A 549 21.28 14.15 5.74
N ILE A 550 20.00 14.02 5.35
CA ILE A 550 18.90 14.83 5.89
C ILE A 550 17.91 14.02 6.74
N PHE A 551 18.03 12.69 6.75
CA PHE A 551 17.09 11.74 7.36
C PHE A 551 16.71 12.15 8.78
N TYR A 552 17.70 12.30 9.66
CA TYR A 552 17.43 12.58 11.06
C TYR A 552 16.86 13.99 11.29
N GLN A 553 17.42 15.00 10.61
CA GLN A 553 16.98 16.39 10.72
C GLN A 553 15.54 16.59 10.25
N LYS A 554 15.08 15.79 9.28
CA LYS A 554 13.76 15.91 8.68
C LYS A 554 12.73 14.97 9.29
N THR A 555 13.12 13.76 9.65
CA THR A 555 12.19 12.76 10.20
C THR A 555 12.04 12.87 11.72
N TYR A 556 13.12 13.24 12.43
CA TYR A 556 13.15 13.32 13.89
C TYR A 556 13.81 14.62 14.40
N PRO A 557 13.31 15.81 13.99
CA PRO A 557 13.94 17.10 14.30
C PRO A 557 14.09 17.39 15.80
N ASP A 558 13.16 16.89 16.61
CA ASP A 558 13.06 17.19 18.05
C ASP A 558 13.95 16.30 18.93
N TYR A 559 14.71 15.36 18.34
CA TYR A 559 15.53 14.37 19.06
C TYR A 559 17.01 14.37 18.63
N PRO A 560 17.70 15.53 18.51
CA PRO A 560 19.06 15.61 17.97
C PRO A 560 20.11 14.81 18.75
N GLU A 561 19.94 14.69 20.06
CA GLU A 561 20.82 13.90 20.94
C GLU A 561 20.74 12.38 20.72
N ARG A 562 19.72 11.91 19.98
CA ARG A 562 19.51 10.50 19.65
C ARG A 562 19.92 10.16 18.22
N TRP A 563 20.34 11.14 17.42
CA TRP A 563 20.71 10.93 16.04
C TRP A 563 21.99 10.11 15.92
N LYS A 564 21.94 9.03 15.12
CA LYS A 564 23.15 8.25 14.79
C LYS A 564 24.10 9.04 13.89
N TYR A 565 23.60 10.01 13.12
CA TYR A 565 24.40 10.88 12.26
C TYR A 565 23.94 12.32 12.39
N THR A 566 24.88 13.22 12.60
CA THR A 566 24.63 14.66 12.70
C THR A 566 25.21 15.40 11.50
N SER A 567 24.73 16.62 11.24
CA SER A 567 25.32 17.51 10.24
C SER A 567 26.82 17.75 10.48
N GLN A 568 27.27 17.76 11.75
CA GLN A 568 28.67 17.94 12.11
C GLN A 568 29.51 16.72 11.75
N ASP A 569 28.95 15.51 11.88
CA ASP A 569 29.61 14.28 11.47
C ASP A 569 29.90 14.28 9.96
N PHE A 570 28.90 14.63 9.13
CA PHE A 570 29.10 14.75 7.69
C PHE A 570 30.10 15.85 7.32
N GLN A 571 30.12 16.98 8.04
CA GLN A 571 31.12 18.04 7.83
C GLN A 571 32.54 17.58 8.18
N ARG A 572 32.69 16.82 9.28
CA ARG A 572 33.97 16.24 9.69
C ARG A 572 34.43 15.19 8.70
N PHE A 573 33.53 14.31 8.25
CA PHE A 573 33.79 13.30 7.22
C PHE A 573 34.32 13.91 5.93
N ASN A 574 33.72 15.02 5.48
CA ASN A 574 34.18 15.76 4.30
C ASN A 574 35.55 16.45 4.44
N ARG A 575 36.07 16.60 5.67
CA ARG A 575 37.37 17.20 5.96
C ARG A 575 38.37 16.17 6.48
N ASP A 576 37.97 14.91 6.52
CA ASP A 576 38.78 13.82 7.00
C ASP A 576 39.91 13.54 6.02
N ARG A 577 41.15 13.49 6.51
CA ARG A 577 42.34 13.32 5.67
C ARG A 577 42.51 11.90 5.16
N THR A 578 41.77 10.93 5.71
CA THR A 578 41.79 9.55 5.24
C THR A 578 40.64 9.26 4.28
N VAL A 579 39.88 10.27 3.84
CA VAL A 579 38.70 10.08 3.00
C VAL A 579 38.81 10.99 1.78
N ASP A 580 38.91 10.38 0.61
CA ASP A 580 38.97 11.07 -0.67
C ASP A 580 37.59 11.02 -1.33
N ARG A 581 37.09 12.16 -1.81
CA ARG A 581 35.82 12.22 -2.55
C ARG A 581 36.08 11.89 -4.01
N SER A 582 35.59 10.74 -4.45
CA SER A 582 35.82 10.21 -5.79
C SER A 582 34.71 10.60 -6.77
N TYR A 583 33.48 10.79 -6.29
CA TYR A 583 32.32 11.22 -7.09
C TYR A 583 31.36 12.09 -6.28
N ASP A 584 30.77 13.11 -6.92
CA ASP A 584 29.76 14.00 -6.34
C ASP A 584 28.91 14.60 -7.45
N ASN A 585 27.62 14.27 -7.48
CA ASN A 585 26.65 14.90 -8.38
C ASN A 585 25.61 15.74 -7.63
N GLY A 586 25.85 16.05 -6.35
CA GLY A 586 24.92 16.75 -5.49
C GLY A 586 24.17 15.81 -4.57
N ASP A 587 23.34 14.91 -5.11
CA ASP A 587 22.56 13.96 -4.29
C ASP A 587 23.39 12.77 -3.84
N ILE A 588 24.12 12.12 -4.75
CA ILE A 588 25.07 11.05 -4.42
C ILE A 588 26.46 11.60 -4.22
N ARG A 589 27.12 11.10 -3.18
CA ARG A 589 28.55 11.25 -2.98
C ARG A 589 29.17 9.90 -2.70
N ILE A 590 30.25 9.60 -3.42
CA ILE A 590 31.02 8.38 -3.26
C ILE A 590 32.44 8.75 -2.87
N TYR A 591 32.93 8.07 -1.85
CA TYR A 591 34.23 8.32 -1.26
C TYR A 591 35.04 7.02 -1.23
N LEU A 592 36.36 7.19 -1.28
CA LEU A 592 37.33 6.16 -0.99
C LEU A 592 37.96 6.49 0.37
N ALA A 593 37.76 5.63 1.35
CA ALA A 593 38.33 5.77 2.68
C ALA A 593 39.58 4.89 2.80
N ASN A 594 40.73 5.51 3.00
CA ASN A 594 42.01 4.85 3.14
C ASN A 594 42.16 4.24 4.54
N GLY A 595 42.28 2.91 4.60
CA GLY A 595 42.54 2.19 5.84
C GLY A 595 43.86 2.60 6.48
N THR A 596 43.82 3.04 7.74
CA THR A 596 45.01 3.49 8.50
C THR A 596 45.11 2.83 9.87
N ARG A 597 44.27 1.83 10.15
CA ARG A 597 44.41 1.02 11.35
C ARG A 597 45.76 0.30 11.30
N ALA A 598 46.62 0.59 12.27
CA ALA A 598 47.89 -0.10 12.38
C ALA A 598 47.65 -1.58 12.72
N GLN A 599 48.19 -2.49 11.92
CA GLN A 599 48.24 -3.91 12.27
C GLN A 599 49.20 -4.07 13.47
N GLY A 600 48.64 -4.09 14.68
CA GLY A 600 49.35 -4.40 15.92
C GLY A 600 49.76 -3.19 16.76
N ALA A 601 49.07 -3.03 17.89
CA ALA A 601 49.65 -2.60 19.15
C ALA A 601 49.29 -3.65 20.20
#